data_AF-A0A3B9K4W0-F1
#
_entry.id   AF-A0A3B9K4W0-F1
#
_cell.length_a   1.000
_cell.length_b   1.000
_cell.length_c   1.000
_cell.angle_alpha   90.00
_cell.angle_beta   90.00
_cell.angle_gamma   90.00
#
_symmetry.space_group_name_H-M   'P 1'
#
loop_
_entity.id
_entity.type
_entity.pdbx_description
1 polymer ?
#
loop_
_entity_poly.entity_id
_entity_poly.type
_entity_poly.pdbx_seq_one_letter_code
_entity_poly.pdbx_strand_id
1 'polypeptide(L)' 'DRGFTYCIPPFMIHGNVVSGVMSFDEMDSMMYKIEGEDLYLIGTSEHSMIGRFIDTIIPEEKLPQTLTSYSPCFRK' A
#
# COMPACT_ATOMS: atom_id res chain seq x y z
N ASP A 1 4.40 22.55 9.57
CA ASP A 1 4.74 21.13 9.44
C ASP A 1 4.08 20.35 10.55
N ARG A 2 3.35 19.26 10.28
CA ARG A 2 2.50 18.56 11.28
C ARG A 2 3.13 17.27 11.83
N GLY A 3 4.41 17.05 11.59
CA GLY A 3 5.14 15.87 12.06
C GLY A 3 4.89 14.60 11.23
N PHE A 4 4.61 14.74 9.93
CA PHE A 4 4.43 13.61 9.01
C PHE A 4 5.49 13.65 7.91
N THR A 5 6.09 12.50 7.62
CA THR A 5 7.02 12.34 6.52
C THR A 5 6.25 12.14 5.22
N TYR A 6 6.38 13.08 4.29
CA TYR A 6 5.76 12.95 2.97
C TYR A 6 6.43 11.84 2.14
N CYS A 7 5.62 10.95 1.59
CA CYS A 7 6.06 9.82 0.77
C CYS A 7 5.36 9.82 -0.58
N ILE A 8 6.10 9.48 -1.63
CA ILE A 8 5.54 9.19 -2.96
C ILE A 8 5.46 7.66 -3.11
N PRO A 9 4.27 7.06 -3.07
CA PRO A 9 4.12 5.62 -3.16
C PRO A 9 4.16 5.16 -4.62
N PRO A 10 4.55 3.91 -4.89
CA PRO A 10 4.19 3.27 -6.15
C PRO A 10 2.66 3.16 -6.26
N PHE A 11 2.13 3.31 -7.48
CA PHE A 11 0.69 3.21 -7.74
C PHE A 11 0.23 1.81 -8.13
N MET A 12 1.15 0.86 -8.16
CA MET A 12 0.91 -0.56 -8.40
C MET A 12 1.66 -1.37 -7.33
N ILE A 13 1.06 -2.46 -6.89
CA ILE A 13 1.64 -3.36 -5.89
C ILE A 13 1.45 -4.83 -6.29
N HIS A 14 2.35 -5.68 -5.82
CA HIS A 14 2.27 -7.13 -6.02
C HIS A 14 1.15 -7.76 -5.19
N GLY A 15 0.59 -8.87 -5.66
CA GLY A 15 -0.52 -9.55 -5.00
C GLY A 15 -0.21 -10.00 -3.57
N ASN A 16 1.06 -10.34 -3.28
CA ASN A 16 1.49 -10.69 -1.92
C ASN A 16 1.35 -9.51 -0.94
N VAL A 17 1.60 -8.27 -1.37
CA VAL A 17 1.39 -7.06 -0.56
C VAL A 17 -0.08 -6.86 -0.25
N VAL A 18 -0.93 -7.06 -1.26
CA VAL A 18 -2.38 -6.93 -1.15
C VAL A 18 -2.95 -7.96 -0.17
N SER A 19 -2.49 -9.21 -0.27
CA SER A 19 -2.97 -10.31 0.57
C SER A 19 -2.72 -10.12 2.08
N GLY A 20 -1.79 -9.23 2.45
CA GLY A 20 -1.51 -8.90 3.85
C GLY A 20 -2.55 -7.96 4.49
N VAL A 21 -3.35 -7.26 3.67
CA VAL A 21 -4.30 -6.23 4.13
C VAL A 21 -5.76 -6.49 3.76
N MET A 22 -6.02 -7.34 2.75
CA MET A 22 -7.37 -7.66 2.30
C MET A 22 -7.52 -9.11 1.81
N SER A 23 -8.76 -9.60 1.79
CA SER A 23 -9.08 -10.93 1.28
C SER A 23 -9.01 -10.99 -0.25
N PHE A 24 -8.91 -12.20 -0.80
CA PHE A 24 -8.88 -12.40 -2.26
C PHE A 24 -10.19 -11.95 -2.94
N ASP A 25 -11.34 -12.19 -2.30
CA ASP A 25 -12.66 -11.79 -2.82
C ASP A 25 -12.80 -10.25 -2.88
N GLU A 26 -12.27 -9.55 -1.87
CA GLU A 26 -12.23 -8.08 -1.86
C GLU A 26 -11.25 -7.56 -2.92
N MET A 27 -10.10 -8.21 -3.10
CA MET A 27 -9.12 -7.83 -4.11
C MET A 27 -9.74 -7.90 -5.52
N ASP A 28 -10.42 -8.99 -5.86
CA ASP A 28 -10.99 -9.17 -7.19
C ASP A 28 -12.15 -8.20 -7.49
N SER A 29 -12.98 -7.94 -6.47
CA SER A 29 -14.12 -7.03 -6.59
C SER A 29 -13.73 -5.55 -6.60
N MET A 30 -12.67 -5.14 -5.87
CA MET A 30 -12.34 -3.73 -5.66
C MET A 30 -11.13 -3.22 -6.44
N MET A 31 -10.17 -4.06 -6.81
CA MET A 31 -8.89 -3.64 -7.42
C MET A 31 -8.83 -3.95 -8.91
N TYR A 32 -8.23 -3.02 -9.68
CA TYR A 32 -7.86 -3.29 -11.07
C TYR A 32 -6.55 -4.09 -11.11
N LYS A 33 -6.60 -5.26 -11.76
CA LYS A 33 -5.42 -6.09 -12.03
C LYS A 33 -4.82 -5.71 -13.39
N ILE A 34 -3.48 -5.65 -13.46
CA ILE A 34 -2.77 -5.53 -14.73
C ILE A 34 -2.74 -6.90 -15.41
N GLU A 35 -3.28 -6.97 -16.62
CA GLU A 35 -3.34 -8.22 -17.37
C GLU A 35 -1.94 -8.72 -17.72
N GLY A 36 -1.66 -10.01 -17.47
CA GLY A 36 -0.36 -10.61 -17.73
C GLY A 36 0.71 -10.37 -16.66
N GLU A 37 0.41 -9.59 -15.61
CA GLU A 37 1.36 -9.27 -14.53
C GLU A 37 0.79 -9.57 -13.14
N ASP A 38 1.67 -9.82 -12.17
CA ASP A 38 1.31 -9.84 -10.74
C ASP A 38 1.35 -8.42 -10.17
N LEU A 39 0.52 -7.53 -10.72
CA LEU A 39 0.39 -6.15 -10.30
C LEU A 39 -1.07 -5.72 -10.22
N TYR A 40 -1.37 -4.94 -9.20
CA TYR A 40 -2.69 -4.38 -8.93
C TYR A 40 -2.58 -2.87 -8.69
N LEU A 41 -3.47 -2.09 -9.30
CA LEU A 41 -3.54 -0.64 -9.07
C LEU A 41 -4.09 -0.35 -7.67
N ILE A 42 -3.50 0.62 -6.98
CA ILE A 42 -3.89 0.94 -5.60
C ILE A 42 -5.24 1.67 -5.51
N GLY A 43 -6.05 1.29 -4.52
CA GLY A 43 -7.29 2.02 -4.15
C GLY A 43 -7.07 3.15 -3.13
N THR A 44 -5.87 3.21 -2.54
CA THR A 44 -5.42 4.18 -1.53
C THR A 44 -3.89 4.12 -1.41
N SER A 45 -3.24 5.24 -1.06
CA SER A 45 -1.78 5.28 -0.77
C SER A 45 -1.39 4.37 0.39
N GLU A 46 -2.33 4.05 1.28
CA GLU A 46 -2.15 3.17 2.43
C GLU A 46 -1.59 1.79 2.04
N HIS A 47 -2.10 1.16 0.97
CA HIS A 47 -1.67 -0.18 0.57
C HIS A 47 -0.16 -0.24 0.28
N SER A 48 0.35 0.74 -0.48
CA SER A 48 1.78 0.84 -0.78
C SER A 48 2.60 1.25 0.43
N MET A 49 2.08 2.15 1.28
CA MET A 49 2.82 2.65 2.44
C MET A 49 2.96 1.58 3.54
N ILE A 50 1.92 0.80 3.81
CA ILE A 50 1.98 -0.31 4.77
C ILE A 50 2.88 -1.43 4.24
N GLY A 51 2.83 -1.69 2.92
CA GLY A 51 3.69 -2.68 2.27
C GLY A 51 5.20 -2.46 2.51
N ARG A 52 5.63 -1.23 2.80
CA ARG A 52 7.02 -0.88 3.14
C ARG A 52 7.55 -1.63 4.37
N PHE A 53 6.68 -2.06 5.27
CA PHE A 53 7.04 -2.67 6.54
C PHE A 53 6.86 -4.19 6.56
N ILE A 54 6.50 -4.80 5.43
CA ILE A 54 6.40 -6.27 5.30
C ILE A 54 7.75 -6.91 5.64
N ASP A 55 7.72 -8.02 6.37
CA ASP A 55 8.89 -8.79 6.78
C ASP A 55 9.98 -7.96 7.50
N THR A 56 9.58 -6.87 8.16
CA THR A 56 10.51 -5.97 8.87
C THR A 56 10.17 -5.84 10.35
N ILE A 57 11.19 -5.81 11.21
CA ILE A 57 11.04 -5.44 12.63
C ILE A 57 11.44 -3.98 12.79
N ILE A 58 10.53 -3.16 13.34
CA ILE A 58 10.79 -1.74 13.61
C ILE A 58 11.30 -1.59 15.05
N PRO A 59 12.51 -1.03 15.26
CA PRO A 59 13.01 -0.69 16.59
C PRO A 59 12.09 0.31 17.30
N GLU A 60 11.88 0.13 18.61
CA GLU A 60 10.96 0.95 19.41
C GLU A 60 11.33 2.44 19.37
N GLU A 61 12.62 2.77 19.35
CA GLU A 61 13.11 4.15 19.29
C GLU A 61 12.78 4.87 17.97
N LYS A 62 12.35 4.12 16.94
CA LYS A 62 11.88 4.69 15.68
C LYS A 62 10.37 4.92 15.67
N LEU A 63 9.64 4.58 16.72
CA LEU A 63 8.20 4.81 16.81
C LEU A 63 7.89 6.18 17.43
N PRO A 64 6.78 6.83 17.03
CA PRO A 64 5.85 6.42 15.98
C PRO A 64 6.38 6.70 14.57
N GLN A 65 6.03 5.83 13.62
CA GLN A 65 6.20 6.12 12.19
C GLN A 65 4.99 6.93 11.70
N THR A 66 5.21 8.20 11.34
CA THR A 66 4.17 9.10 10.83
C THR A 66 4.41 9.41 9.36
N LEU A 67 3.58 8.83 8.49
CA LEU A 67 3.69 8.98 7.04
C LEU A 67 2.47 9.70 6.47
N THR A 68 2.68 10.52 5.46
CA THR A 68 1.60 11.15 4.69
C THR A 68 1.91 11.08 3.19
N SER A 69 0.88 11.08 2.37
CA SER A 69 1.04 10.92 0.93
C SER A 69 -0.15 11.48 0.16
N TYR A 70 0.13 11.89 -1.07
CA TYR A 70 -0.87 12.08 -2.11
C TYR A 70 -0.67 11.01 -3.20
N SER A 71 -1.76 10.37 -3.62
CA SER A 71 -1.75 9.42 -4.74
C SER A 71 -3.06 9.49 -5.54
N PRO A 72 -3.02 9.18 -6.84
CA PRO A 72 -4.20 8.72 -7.56
C PRO A 72 -4.74 7.43 -6.92
N CYS A 73 -6.06 7.27 -6.89
CA CYS A 73 -6.74 6.11 -6.33
C CYS A 73 -7.67 5.49 -7.37
N PHE A 74 -7.53 4.20 -7.61
CA PHE A 74 -8.26 3.47 -8.64
C PHE A 74 -9.18 2.44 -7.97
N ARG A 75 -10.49 2.53 -8.24
CA ARG A 75 -11.52 1.61 -7.69
C ARG A 75 -12.43 1.14 -8.83
N LYS A 76 -12.77 -0.14 -8.82
CA LYS A 76 -13.77 -0.74 -9.71
C LYS A 76 -15.18 -0.26 -9.39
#